data_AF-A0A329SAH8-F1
#
_entry.id   AF-A0A329SAH8-F1
#
_cell.length_a   1.000
_cell.length_b   1.000
_cell.length_c   1.000
_cell.angle_alpha   90.00
_cell.angle_beta   90.00
_cell.angle_gamma   90.00
#
_symmetry.space_group_name_H-M   'P 1'
#
loop_
_entity.id
_entity.type
_entity.pdbx_description
1 polymer ?
#
loop_
_entity_poly.entity_id
_entity_poly.type
_entity_poly.pdbx_seq_one_letter_code
_entity_poly.pdbx_strand_id
1 'polypeptide(L)'
;MTIANGFILHKFILKKKGEPVPTHAQYMRRLHSELLATTEASLLTNTNAEDLISEPPDLAPSLASGSAIPEHLKKCIRFRKRKRNDEDNERSS
;
A
#
# COMPACT_ATOMS: atom_id res chain seq x y z
N MET A 1 6.23 4.74 -0.74
CA MET A 1 4.79 4.35 -0.75
C MET A 1 4.49 3.39 0.40
N THR A 2 4.75 3.77 1.65
CA THR A 2 4.61 2.89 2.84
C THR A 2 3.45 3.32 3.73
N ILE A 3 3.33 4.63 4.01
CA ILE A 3 2.31 5.15 4.93
C ILE A 3 0.89 5.01 4.37
N ALA A 4 0.68 5.25 3.07
CA ALA A 4 -0.62 5.06 2.43
C ALA A 4 -1.07 3.59 2.47
N ASN A 5 -0.13 2.65 2.30
CA ASN A 5 -0.40 1.22 2.42
C ASN A 5 -0.76 0.85 3.86
N GLY A 6 -0.04 1.40 4.84
CA GLY A 6 -0.36 1.27 6.27
C GLY A 6 -1.77 1.77 6.62
N PHE A 7 -2.18 2.91 6.07
CA PHE A 7 -3.53 3.45 6.26
C PHE A 7 -4.61 2.54 5.63
N ILE A 8 -4.37 2.01 4.43
CA ILE A 8 -5.30 1.08 3.77
C ILE A 8 -5.51 -0.17 4.62
N LEU A 9 -4.43 -0.74 5.16
CA LEU A 9 -4.50 -1.91 6.03
C LEU A 9 -5.23 -1.60 7.34
N HIS A 10 -4.89 -0.49 7.98
CA HIS A 10 -5.56 -0.03 9.21
C HIS A 10 -7.08 0.13 9.01
N LYS A 11 -7.48 0.74 7.88
CA LYS A 11 -8.88 0.88 7.48
C LYS A 11 -9.57 -0.46 7.27
N PHE A 12 -8.89 -1.44 6.66
CA PHE A 12 -9.44 -2.77 6.45
C PHE A 12 -9.68 -3.51 7.77
N ILE A 13 -8.72 -3.43 8.70
CA ILE A 13 -8.82 -4.05 10.03
C ILE A 13 -9.99 -3.46 10.83
N LEU A 14 -10.12 -2.12 10.86
CA LEU A 14 -11.20 -1.46 11.61
C LEU A 14 -12.58 -1.79 11.03
N LYS A 15 -12.70 -1.88 9.70
CA LYS A 15 -13.93 -2.33 9.05
C LYS A 15 -14.31 -3.76 9.41
N LYS A 16 -13.33 -4.67 9.53
CA LYS A 16 -13.58 -6.05 9.98
C LYS A 16 -14.03 -6.11 11.43
N LYS A 17 -13.51 -5.21 12.29
CA LYS A 17 -13.89 -5.12 13.71
C LYS A 17 -15.21 -4.38 13.95
N GLY A 18 -15.79 -3.74 12.92
CA GLY A 18 -17.00 -2.92 13.06
C GLY A 18 -16.74 -1.56 13.74
N GLU A 19 -15.47 -1.16 13.84
CA GLU A 19 -15.07 0.09 14.48
C GLU A 19 -15.09 1.27 13.50
N PRO A 20 -15.28 2.50 13.98
CA PRO A 20 -15.25 3.69 13.13
C PRO A 20 -13.85 3.89 12.54
N VAL A 21 -13.78 4.03 11.22
CA VAL A 21 -12.51 4.25 10.50
C VAL A 21 -12.10 5.73 10.63
N PRO A 22 -10.88 6.03 11.11
CA PRO A 22 -10.39 7.40 11.19
C PRO A 22 -10.15 7.99 9.80
N THR A 23 -10.26 9.31 9.72
CA THR A 23 -9.84 10.04 8.51
C THR A 23 -8.33 9.90 8.31
N HIS A 24 -7.86 10.06 7.07
CA HIS A 24 -6.42 9.99 6.75
C HIS A 24 -5.59 10.98 7.60
N ALA A 25 -6.09 12.20 7.81
CA ALA A 25 -5.42 13.20 8.64
C ALA A 25 -5.39 12.82 10.13
N GLN A 26 -6.42 12.15 10.66
CA GLN A 26 -6.39 11.63 12.03
C GLN A 26 -5.36 10.50 12.17
N TYR A 27 -5.29 9.60 11.19
CA TYR A 27 -4.27 8.56 11.17
C TYR A 27 -2.86 9.16 11.13
N MET A 28 -2.60 10.15 10.27
CA MET A 28 -1.30 10.82 10.19
C MET A 28 -0.90 11.54 11.49
N ARG A 29 -1.86 12.20 12.15
CA ARG A 29 -1.60 12.86 13.44
C ARG A 29 -1.21 11.86 14.52
N ARG A 30 -1.93 10.73 14.60
CA ARG A 30 -1.59 9.65 15.55
C ARG A 30 -0.23 9.05 15.25
N LEU A 31 0.02 8.70 13.99
CA LEU A 31 1.29 8.15 13.55
C LEU A 31 2.46 9.10 13.89
N HIS A 32 2.29 10.40 13.65
CA HIS A 32 3.31 11.40 13.97
C HIS A 32 3.59 11.48 15.48
N SER A 33 2.56 11.53 16.33
CA SER A 33 2.73 11.51 17.78
C SER A 33 3.40 10.24 18.28
N GLU A 34 3.06 9.09 17.70
CA GLU A 34 3.64 7.79 18.04
C GLU A 34 5.11 7.70 17.63
N LEU A 35 5.46 8.18 16.43
CA LEU A 35 6.84 8.27 15.98
C LEU A 35 7.69 9.20 16.86
N LEU A 36 7.14 10.34 17.29
CA LEU A 36 7.85 11.24 18.22
C LEU A 36 8.01 10.67 19.62
N ALA A 37 7.06 9.85 20.08
CA ALA A 37 7.13 9.16 21.36
C ALA A 37 8.01 7.90 21.30
N THR A 38 8.40 7.46 20.10
CA THR A 38 9.24 6.29 19.90
C THR A 38 10.66 6.61 20.35
N THR A 39 11.18 5.84 21.31
CA THR A 39 12.55 5.95 21.79
C THR A 39 13.38 4.79 21.26
N GLU A 40 14.72 4.92 21.27
CA GLU A 40 15.64 3.85 20.86
C GLU A 40 15.36 2.53 21.60
N ALA A 41 15.04 2.60 22.90
CA ALA A 41 14.67 1.43 23.69
C ALA A 41 13.40 0.74 23.14
N SER A 42 12.38 1.49 22.72
CA SER A 42 11.17 0.93 22.11
C SER A 42 11.44 0.24 20.78
N LEU A 43 12.40 0.74 20.01
CA LEU A 43 12.81 0.12 18.73
C LEU A 43 13.60 -1.17 18.98
N LEU A 44 14.55 -1.16 19.92
CA LEU A 44 15.36 -2.33 20.26
C LEU A 44 14.53 -3.48 20.84
N THR A 45 13.45 -3.17 21.56
CA THR A 45 12.51 -4.19 22.05
C THR A 45 11.52 -4.69 20.99
N ASN A 46 11.43 -4.02 19.84
CA ASN A 46 10.50 -4.38 18.77
C ASN A 46 11.16 -5.39 17.83
N THR A 47 11.17 -6.66 18.24
CA THR A 47 11.72 -7.79 17.47
C THR A 47 10.97 -8.09 16.17
N ASN A 48 9.90 -7.36 15.85
CA ASN A 48 9.12 -7.57 14.62
C ASN A 48 9.85 -7.14 13.34
N ALA A 49 11.03 -6.51 13.45
CA ALA A 49 11.87 -6.14 12.29
C ALA A 49 12.91 -7.21 11.91
N GLU A 50 13.36 -8.04 12.87
CA GLU A 50 14.37 -9.10 12.65
C GLU A 50 13.81 -10.25 11.77
N ASP A 51 12.50 -10.49 11.85
CA ASP A 51 11.79 -11.53 11.09
C ASP A 51 11.61 -11.17 9.60
N LEU A 52 11.74 -9.88 9.24
CA LEU A 52 11.64 -9.40 7.85
C LEU A 52 12.98 -9.46 7.11
N ILE A 53 14.09 -9.74 7.81
CA ILE A 53 15.45 -9.73 7.26
C ILE A 53 16.07 -11.13 7.25
N SER A 54 15.52 -12.07 8.03
CA SER A 54 16.14 -13.38 8.26
C SER A 54 15.83 -14.44 7.20
N GLU A 55 14.84 -14.23 6.31
CA GLU A 55 14.59 -15.16 5.22
C GLU A 55 14.15 -14.40 3.96
N PRO A 56 14.91 -14.47 2.84
CA PRO A 56 14.34 -14.09 1.57
C PRO A 56 13.15 -15.03 1.34
N PRO A 57 11.92 -14.51 1.13
CA PRO A 57 10.82 -15.39 0.76
C PRO A 57 11.27 -16.13 -0.48
N ASP A 58 11.25 -17.46 -0.44
CA ASP A 58 11.43 -18.30 -1.62
C ASP A 58 10.52 -17.74 -2.70
N LEU A 59 11.12 -16.93 -3.58
CA LEU A 59 10.44 -16.30 -4.69
C LEU A 59 10.08 -17.45 -5.58
N ALA A 60 8.85 -17.93 -5.40
CA ALA A 60 8.24 -18.84 -6.33
C ALA A 60 8.45 -18.23 -7.73
N PRO A 61 8.97 -19.00 -8.70
CA PRO A 61 9.29 -18.50 -10.04
C PRO A 61 8.05 -17.98 -10.81
N SER A 62 6.86 -18.00 -10.20
CA SER A 62 5.60 -17.50 -10.74
C SER A 62 5.48 -15.97 -10.77
N LEU A 63 6.31 -15.21 -10.05
CA LEU A 63 6.32 -13.73 -10.11
C LEU A 63 7.25 -13.16 -11.18
N ALA A 64 8.18 -13.97 -11.73
CA ALA A 64 9.07 -13.56 -12.81
C ALA A 64 8.49 -13.82 -14.21
N SER A 65 7.54 -14.74 -14.32
CA SER A 65 6.80 -14.97 -15.55
C SER A 65 5.52 -14.13 -15.53
N GLY A 66 5.17 -13.49 -16.65
CA GLY A 66 3.94 -12.72 -16.82
C GLY A 66 2.70 -13.59 -16.69
N SER A 67 2.41 -14.01 -15.46
CA SER A 67 1.27 -14.82 -15.07
C SER A 67 0.00 -14.06 -15.40
N ALA A 68 -0.74 -14.59 -16.36
CA ALA A 68 -2.00 -14.04 -16.79
C ALA A 68 -2.98 -13.98 -15.60
N ILE A 69 -3.69 -12.85 -15.48
CA ILE A 69 -4.69 -12.64 -14.44
C ILE A 69 -5.66 -13.83 -14.41
N PRO A 70 -5.86 -14.50 -13.26
CA PRO A 70 -6.79 -15.61 -13.12
C PRO A 70 -8.20 -15.24 -13.58
N GLU A 71 -8.87 -16.13 -14.33
CA GLU A 71 -10.19 -15.86 -14.98
C GLU A 71 -11.27 -15.36 -14.01
N HIS A 72 -11.28 -15.88 -12.77
CA HIS A 72 -12.24 -15.46 -11.76
C HIS A 72 -12.04 -14.02 -11.28
N LEU A 73 -10.83 -13.47 -11.43
CA LEU A 73 -10.49 -12.10 -11.05
C LEU A 73 -10.69 -11.11 -12.21
N LYS A 74 -10.67 -11.56 -13.47
CA LYS A 74 -10.88 -10.69 -14.64
C LYS A 74 -12.22 -9.95 -14.58
N LYS A 75 -13.27 -10.60 -14.08
CA LYS A 75 -14.63 -10.02 -13.96
C LYS A 75 -14.72 -8.88 -12.94
N CYS A 76 -13.80 -8.83 -11.98
CA CYS A 76 -13.80 -7.83 -10.90
C CYS A 76 -12.96 -6.59 -11.23
N ILE A 77 -12.19 -6.62 -12.33
CA ILE A 77 -11.30 -5.53 -12.73
C ILE A 77 -12.03 -4.60 -13.68
N ARG A 78 -12.23 -3.34 -13.27
CA ARG A 78 -12.73 -2.27 -14.14
C ARG A 78 -11.56 -1.39 -14.57
N PHE A 79 -11.14 -1.53 -15.83
CA PHE A 79 -10.13 -0.63 -16.39
C PHE A 79 -10.71 0.77 -16.57
N ARG A 80 -10.12 1.75 -15.90
CA ARG A 80 -10.43 3.17 -16.12
C ARG A 80 -9.62 3.63 -17.33
N LYS A 81 -10.28 3.91 -18.47
CA LYS A 81 -9.60 4.48 -19.64
C LYS A 81 -8.94 5.81 -19.25
N ARG A 82 -7.63 5.90 -19.46
CA ARG A 82 -6.92 7.19 -19.47
C ARG A 82 -7.23 7.86 -20.81
N LYS A 83 -7.79 9.08 -20.76
CA LYS A 83 -7.92 9.95 -21.94
C LYS A 83 -6.52 10.46 -22.26
N ARG A 84 -5.89 9.93 -23.32
CA ARG A 84 -4.75 10.61 -23.94
C ARG A 84 -5.36 11.83 -24.64
N ASN A 85 -5.00 13.02 -24.16
CA ASN A 85 -5.24 14.23 -24.92
C ASN A 85 -4.18 14.24 -26.01
N ASP A 86 -4.58 13.91 -27.23
CA ASP A 86 -3.82 14.25 -28.42
C ASP A 86 -4.18 15.72 -28.68
N GLU A 87 -3.37 16.63 -28.14
CA GLU A 87 -3.42 18.04 -28.56
C GLU A 87 -2.63 18.14 -29.86
N ASP A 88 -3.37 18.05 -30.97
CA ASP A 88 -2.94 18.51 -32.28
C ASP A 88 -2.52 19.98 -32.15
N ASN A 89 -1.21 20.24 -32.23
CA ASN A 89 -0.71 21.58 -32.48
C ASN A 89 -0.01 21.61 -33.84
N GLU A 90 -0.81 21.54 -34.91
CA GLU A 90 -0.44 22.16 -36.17
C GLU A 90 -0.41 23.68 -35.98
N ARG A 91 0.76 24.22 -35.62
CA ARG A 91 1.10 25.61 -35.98
C ARG A 91 2.59 25.89 -35.88
N SER A 92 3.24 25.94 -37.04
CA SER A 92 4.39 26.80 -37.39
C SER A 92 4.60 26.56 -38.89
N SER A 93 3.91 27.33 -39.74
CA SER A 93 4.43 28.52 -40.44
C SER A 93 5.45 28.18 -41.51
#